data_AF-A0AAN7HR40-F1
#
_entry.id   AF-A0AAN7HR40-F1
#
_cell.length_a   1.000
_cell.length_b   1.000
_cell.length_c   1.000
_cell.angle_alpha   90.00
_cell.angle_beta   90.00
_cell.angle_gamma   90.00
#
_symmetry.space_group_name_H-M   'P 1'
#
loop_
_entity.id
_entity.type
_entity.pdbx_description
1 polymer ?
#
loop_
_entity_poly.entity_id
_entity_poly.type
_entity_poly.pdbx_seq_one_letter_code
_entity_poly.pdbx_strand_id
1 'polypeptide(L)'
;MFRGPSSPLPIRLVPPRQPCLTSYRSPRSDNSDLLNHTKIWQACRATSAATTFFDPIAIGPFGEEFVDGALGANNPVRLRWNQAHDVWGEQLRGGSLQCIVSICTGRSRFNDVFGIWATLRALATETGKTAEQFRREKSDLDDDGRYYRFNVDHCLEEIGLEESKKEIAAATRRYVESQAVFRQTQACANVIARRESAFSSVFWLDGRSEDHLKHSLASYASKIPHSQILNSNRDAPPTSNDNVNAVVAEVLNWLARPDNTDWLLIFDNVDQDFDQGGEMGVYDIRRYLPGDHVSMLITTRLARLAQLGDWRQLSKVDEELSKAIFKRRYGRELVLDEAGQELLSLLDGLPLALAQAASYLRETKLDATAYVRLYKQQWDELVRSDGEARSPLEEYEQRSVGTTWMVSFEAIRD
;
A
#
# COMPACT_ATOMS: atom_id res chain seq x y z
N MET A 1 71.51 16.24 11.95
CA MET A 1 71.26 16.07 10.50
C MET A 1 70.38 14.83 10.35
N PHE A 2 69.09 15.02 10.05
CA PHE A 2 68.10 13.96 9.92
C PHE A 2 68.32 13.16 8.62
N ARG A 3 68.16 11.83 8.68
CA ARG A 3 67.73 11.02 7.53
C ARG A 3 66.44 10.31 7.93
N GLY A 4 65.36 10.68 7.24
CA GLY A 4 63.99 10.21 7.45
C GLY A 4 63.66 8.92 6.71
N PRO A 5 62.44 8.39 6.93
CA PRO A 5 62.10 7.00 6.67
C PRO A 5 61.42 6.76 5.31
N SER A 6 61.50 5.50 4.91
CA SER A 6 60.83 4.80 3.82
C SER A 6 59.38 5.24 3.54
N SER A 7 59.12 5.62 2.29
CA SER A 7 57.79 5.93 1.76
C SER A 7 56.90 4.68 1.68
N PRO A 8 55.64 4.72 2.15
CA PRO A 8 54.66 3.69 1.84
C PRO A 8 54.11 3.88 0.42
N LEU A 9 53.85 2.77 -0.28
CA LEU A 9 53.16 2.72 -1.56
C LEU A 9 51.77 3.41 -1.45
N PRO A 10 51.32 4.14 -2.49
CA PRO A 10 50.03 4.80 -2.44
C PRO A 10 48.91 3.77 -2.41
N ILE A 11 48.16 3.75 -1.31
CA ILE A 11 46.84 3.11 -1.23
C ILE A 11 46.01 3.71 -2.36
N ARG A 12 45.64 2.90 -3.35
CA ARG A 12 44.59 3.27 -4.30
C ARG A 12 43.32 3.50 -3.49
N LEU A 13 42.98 4.77 -3.27
CA LEU A 13 41.70 5.18 -2.72
C LEU A 13 40.61 4.60 -3.63
N VAL A 14 39.91 3.59 -3.13
CA VAL A 14 38.60 3.21 -3.66
C VAL A 14 37.76 4.49 -3.60
N PRO A 15 37.11 4.91 -4.71
CA PRO A 15 36.29 6.11 -4.67
C PRO A 15 35.26 5.98 -3.54
N PRO A 16 35.01 7.06 -2.76
CA PRO A 16 34.13 6.99 -1.61
C PRO A 16 32.76 6.44 -2.03
N ARG A 17 32.30 5.43 -1.28
CA ARG A 17 30.99 4.81 -1.44
C ARG A 17 29.95 5.92 -1.41
N GLN A 18 29.14 6.10 -2.46
CA GLN A 18 28.00 7.01 -2.40
C GLN A 18 26.96 6.39 -1.44
N PRO A 19 26.68 7.01 -0.28
CA PRO A 19 25.75 6.44 0.68
C PRO A 19 24.32 6.62 0.15
N CYS A 20 23.57 5.52 0.06
CA CYS A 20 22.18 5.52 -0.37
C CYS A 20 21.27 5.37 0.85
N LEU A 21 20.45 6.39 1.11
CA LEU A 21 19.42 6.31 2.15
C LEU A 21 18.28 5.42 1.63
N THR A 22 18.10 4.28 2.28
CA THR A 22 17.14 3.24 1.86
C THR A 22 16.18 2.91 2.99
N SER A 23 14.97 2.48 2.65
CA SER A 23 13.96 2.02 3.60
C SER A 23 14.02 0.50 3.87
N TYR A 24 15.11 -0.14 3.45
CA TYR A 24 15.33 -1.58 3.57
C TYR A 24 16.79 -1.85 3.95
N ARG A 25 17.04 -3.03 4.52
CA ARG A 25 18.41 -3.49 4.79
C ARG A 25 19.06 -3.93 3.50
N SER A 26 20.25 -3.41 3.20
CA SER A 26 21.00 -3.85 2.03
C SER A 26 21.78 -5.11 2.35
N PRO A 27 21.70 -6.18 1.52
CA PRO A 27 22.53 -7.36 1.69
C PRO A 27 24.04 -7.11 1.53
N ARG A 28 24.44 -5.97 0.92
CA ARG A 28 25.85 -5.63 0.63
C ARG A 28 26.45 -4.54 1.50
N SER A 29 25.64 -3.83 2.26
CA SER A 29 26.11 -2.80 3.17
C SER A 29 25.31 -2.84 4.45
N ASP A 30 25.99 -2.96 5.58
CA ASP A 30 25.35 -2.74 6.86
C ASP A 30 24.98 -1.25 6.96
N ASN A 31 23.73 -0.97 6.65
CA ASN A 31 23.13 0.35 6.68
C ASN A 31 22.20 0.48 7.89
N SER A 32 22.31 -0.41 8.90
CA SER A 32 21.41 -0.43 10.07
C SER A 32 21.35 0.92 10.77
N ASP A 33 22.50 1.59 10.87
CA ASP A 33 22.60 2.83 11.64
C ASP A 33 21.85 3.96 10.94
N LEU A 34 22.04 4.14 9.63
CA LEU A 34 21.28 5.11 8.85
C LEU A 34 19.80 4.70 8.74
N LEU A 35 19.50 3.42 8.52
CA LEU A 35 18.12 2.92 8.41
C LEU A 35 17.31 3.17 9.69
N ASN A 36 17.92 2.95 10.86
CA ASN A 36 17.23 3.07 12.15
C ASN A 36 17.15 4.51 12.67
N HIS A 37 18.06 5.40 12.27
CA HIS A 37 18.16 6.76 12.82
C HIS A 37 17.72 7.86 11.86
N THR A 38 17.67 7.61 10.55
CA THR A 38 17.31 8.65 9.57
C THR A 38 15.81 8.90 9.57
N LYS A 39 15.41 10.12 9.94
CA LYS A 39 14.02 10.56 9.77
C LYS A 39 13.77 10.88 8.30
N ILE A 40 12.54 10.65 7.85
CA ILE A 40 12.13 10.93 6.45
C ILE A 40 12.50 12.36 6.03
N TRP A 41 12.27 13.36 6.88
CA TRP A 41 12.61 14.75 6.55
C TRP A 41 14.13 14.99 6.42
N GLN A 42 14.96 14.24 7.17
CA GLN A 42 16.43 14.34 7.05
C GLN A 42 16.89 13.76 5.72
N ALA A 43 16.31 12.63 5.31
CA ALA A 43 16.57 12.05 3.98
C ALA A 43 16.15 13.00 2.86
N CYS A 44 14.97 13.62 2.97
CA CYS A 44 14.51 14.64 2.03
C CYS A 44 15.47 15.83 1.96
N ARG A 45 15.93 16.34 3.12
CA ARG A 45 16.89 17.47 3.14
C ARG A 45 18.24 17.08 2.56
N ALA A 46 18.77 15.90 2.88
CA ALA A 46 20.03 15.40 2.34
C ALA A 46 20.00 15.33 0.81
N THR A 47 18.93 14.76 0.24
CA THR A 47 18.84 14.59 -1.22
C THR A 47 18.60 15.90 -1.98
N SER A 48 18.17 16.98 -1.31
CA SER A 48 17.89 18.28 -1.94
C SER A 48 18.86 19.39 -1.54
N ALA A 49 19.89 19.08 -0.75
CA ALA A 49 20.87 20.04 -0.25
C ALA A 49 21.90 20.40 -1.33
N ALA A 50 21.44 21.01 -2.43
CA ALA A 50 22.28 21.45 -3.54
C ALA A 50 23.41 22.32 -2.97
N THR A 51 24.67 21.90 -3.15
CA THR A 51 25.82 22.45 -2.42
C THR A 51 26.10 23.93 -2.67
N THR A 52 25.49 24.51 -3.70
CA THR A 52 25.56 25.95 -4.00
C THR A 52 24.44 26.76 -3.34
N PHE A 53 23.42 26.11 -2.77
CA PHE A 53 22.21 26.73 -2.22
C PHE A 53 21.97 26.41 -0.75
N PHE A 54 22.37 25.22 -0.28
CA PHE A 54 22.07 24.74 1.06
C PHE A 54 23.29 24.10 1.71
N ASP A 55 23.41 24.32 3.02
CA ASP A 55 24.42 23.65 3.83
C ASP A 55 24.18 22.13 3.89
N PRO A 56 25.26 21.30 3.96
CA PRO A 56 25.17 19.87 4.21
C PRO A 56 24.35 19.53 5.47
N ILE A 57 23.89 18.28 5.56
CA ILE A 57 23.20 17.76 6.74
C ILE A 57 23.93 16.56 7.31
N ALA A 58 24.19 16.58 8.62
CA ALA A 58 24.69 15.43 9.36
C ALA A 58 23.53 14.49 9.74
N ILE A 59 23.66 13.19 9.46
CA ILE A 59 22.65 12.16 9.75
C ILE A 59 23.32 10.95 10.43
N GLY A 60 22.57 10.26 11.29
CA GLY A 60 23.01 9.03 11.94
C GLY A 60 23.82 9.26 13.22
N PRO A 61 24.16 8.19 13.94
CA PRO A 61 24.85 8.26 15.23
C PRO A 61 26.27 8.80 15.13
N PHE A 62 26.89 8.72 13.94
CA PHE A 62 28.25 9.21 13.69
C PHE A 62 28.28 10.60 13.05
N GLY A 63 27.12 11.23 12.80
CA GLY A 63 27.05 12.54 12.17
C GLY A 63 27.60 12.59 10.75
N GLU A 64 27.35 11.54 9.95
CA GLU A 64 27.78 11.48 8.56
C GLU A 64 27.18 12.63 7.76
N GLU A 65 28.01 13.39 7.04
CA GLU A 65 27.56 14.55 6.26
C GLU A 65 27.04 14.13 4.88
N PHE A 66 25.86 14.61 4.54
CA PHE A 66 25.20 14.39 3.26
C PHE A 66 24.99 15.72 2.52
N VAL A 67 25.15 15.63 1.20
CA VAL A 67 24.91 16.69 0.22
C VAL A 67 24.03 16.16 -0.90
N ASP A 68 23.54 17.04 -1.78
CA ASP A 68 22.66 16.68 -2.89
C ASP A 68 23.19 15.49 -3.72
N GLY A 69 22.28 14.57 -4.02
CA GLY A 69 22.55 13.43 -4.91
C GLY A 69 22.96 13.86 -6.32
N ALA A 70 22.67 15.10 -6.72
CA ALA A 70 23.10 15.68 -7.97
C ALA A 70 24.61 15.55 -8.18
N LEU A 71 25.44 15.70 -7.13
CA LEU A 71 26.90 15.66 -7.23
C LEU A 71 27.50 14.31 -7.63
N GLY A 72 26.71 13.27 -7.82
CA GLY A 72 27.22 12.03 -8.42
C GLY A 72 26.20 10.95 -8.79
N ALA A 73 24.91 11.16 -8.55
CA ALA A 73 23.83 10.24 -8.87
C ALA A 73 22.53 10.97 -9.23
N ASN A 74 22.62 12.10 -9.95
CA ASN A 74 21.46 12.94 -10.29
C ASN A 74 20.38 12.18 -11.08
N ASN A 75 20.80 11.25 -11.94
CA ASN A 75 19.93 10.21 -12.48
C ASN A 75 20.22 8.88 -11.77
N PRO A 76 19.40 8.46 -10.80
CA PRO A 76 19.70 7.31 -9.97
C PRO A 76 19.42 5.97 -10.67
N VAL A 77 19.04 5.93 -11.95
CA VAL A 77 18.59 4.70 -12.63
C VAL A 77 19.58 3.54 -12.49
N ARG A 78 20.89 3.80 -12.67
CA ARG A 78 21.93 2.78 -12.54
C ARG A 78 22.16 2.36 -11.08
N LEU A 79 22.13 3.33 -10.15
CA LEU A 79 22.26 3.04 -8.72
C LEU A 79 21.07 2.19 -8.24
N ARG A 80 19.85 2.56 -8.64
CA ARG A 80 18.62 1.83 -8.33
C ARG A 80 18.63 0.42 -8.92
N TRP A 81 19.11 0.25 -10.16
CA TRP A 81 19.30 -1.07 -10.75
C TRP A 81 20.26 -1.93 -9.93
N ASN A 82 21.40 -1.37 -9.52
CA ASN A 82 22.38 -2.11 -8.72
C ASN A 82 21.81 -2.50 -7.36
N GLN A 83 21.11 -1.59 -6.68
CA GLN A 83 20.42 -1.88 -5.42
C GLN A 83 19.34 -2.97 -5.59
N ALA A 84 18.53 -2.88 -6.66
CA ALA A 84 17.55 -3.89 -7.01
C ALA A 84 18.20 -5.25 -7.25
N HIS A 85 19.34 -5.29 -7.93
CA HIS A 85 20.10 -6.51 -8.15
C HIS A 85 20.68 -7.08 -6.85
N ASP A 86 21.16 -6.24 -5.95
CA ASP A 86 21.68 -6.66 -4.64
C ASP A 86 20.58 -7.31 -3.78
N VAL A 87 19.33 -6.83 -3.87
CA VAL A 87 18.19 -7.36 -3.11
C VAL A 87 17.56 -8.59 -3.76
N TRP A 88 17.31 -8.55 -5.08
CA TRP A 88 16.50 -9.56 -5.78
C TRP A 88 17.32 -10.54 -6.63
N GLY A 89 18.62 -10.29 -6.87
CA GLY A 89 19.54 -11.23 -7.50
C GLY A 89 19.03 -11.85 -8.80
N GLU A 90 18.86 -13.17 -8.80
CA GLU A 90 18.39 -13.98 -9.94
C GLU A 90 16.91 -13.73 -10.30
N GLN A 91 16.06 -13.33 -9.34
CA GLN A 91 14.66 -13.00 -9.64
C GLN A 91 14.57 -11.80 -10.61
N LEU A 92 15.47 -10.83 -10.44
CA LEU A 92 15.59 -9.68 -11.34
C LEU A 92 16.05 -10.12 -12.74
N ARG A 93 16.96 -11.10 -12.83
CA ARG A 93 17.49 -11.65 -14.09
C ARG A 93 16.50 -12.54 -14.82
N GLY A 94 15.67 -13.28 -14.09
CA GLY A 94 14.62 -14.17 -14.62
C GLY A 94 13.39 -13.45 -15.19
N GLY A 95 13.51 -12.17 -15.55
CA GLY A 95 12.43 -11.39 -16.16
C GLY A 95 11.34 -10.90 -15.19
N SER A 96 11.54 -10.99 -13.87
CA SER A 96 10.52 -10.51 -12.91
C SER A 96 10.34 -8.99 -12.95
N LEU A 97 11.36 -8.25 -13.39
CA LEU A 97 11.27 -6.82 -13.62
C LEU A 97 10.52 -6.53 -14.92
N GLN A 98 9.31 -6.01 -14.77
CA GLN A 98 8.42 -5.70 -15.89
C GLN A 98 8.65 -4.32 -16.46
N CYS A 99 9.00 -3.35 -15.61
CA CYS A 99 9.08 -1.96 -16.03
C CYS A 99 10.05 -1.18 -15.15
N ILE A 100 10.87 -0.34 -15.77
CA ILE A 100 11.62 0.74 -15.15
C ILE A 100 11.11 2.04 -15.75
N VAL A 101 10.58 2.92 -14.90
CA VAL A 101 10.18 4.27 -15.30
C VAL A 101 11.17 5.28 -14.72
N SER A 102 11.79 6.08 -15.58
CA SER A 102 12.68 7.18 -15.24
C SER A 102 12.01 8.50 -15.60
N ILE A 103 11.64 9.30 -14.59
CA ILE A 103 11.02 10.62 -14.76
C ILE A 103 12.07 11.68 -14.46
N CYS A 104 12.23 12.65 -15.37
CA CYS A 104 13.26 13.66 -15.31
C CYS A 104 12.66 15.06 -15.30
N THR A 105 13.42 16.04 -14.79
CA THR A 105 13.01 17.44 -14.63
C THR A 105 13.27 18.31 -15.86
N GLY A 106 13.51 17.70 -17.01
CA GLY A 106 13.77 18.38 -18.28
C GLY A 106 15.24 18.69 -18.55
N ARG A 107 15.53 19.14 -19.78
CA ARG A 107 16.87 19.64 -20.17
C ARG A 107 16.88 21.16 -20.08
N SER A 108 17.84 21.69 -19.34
CA SER A 108 18.08 23.12 -19.32
C SER A 108 19.32 23.49 -20.17
N ARG A 109 19.28 24.59 -20.93
CA ARG A 109 20.39 25.13 -21.74
C ARG A 109 20.69 26.56 -21.29
N PHE A 110 21.43 26.69 -20.20
CA PHE A 110 21.82 28.00 -19.68
C PHE A 110 22.99 28.62 -20.47
N ASN A 111 22.99 29.94 -20.71
CA ASN A 111 24.20 30.69 -21.06
C ASN A 111 24.92 31.18 -19.80
N ASP A 112 26.26 31.19 -19.83
CA ASP A 112 27.09 31.42 -18.65
C ASP A 112 27.34 32.90 -18.37
N VAL A 113 26.92 33.40 -17.20
CA VAL A 113 27.26 34.77 -16.76
C VAL A 113 27.90 34.79 -15.36
N PHE A 114 27.72 33.77 -14.51
CA PHE A 114 28.13 33.81 -13.08
C PHE A 114 28.71 32.51 -12.48
N GLY A 115 29.07 31.48 -13.28
CA GLY A 115 29.78 30.27 -12.79
C GLY A 115 28.94 29.25 -12.00
N ILE A 116 27.88 29.67 -11.29
CA ILE A 116 26.89 28.79 -10.64
C ILE A 116 26.16 27.90 -11.68
N TRP A 117 25.90 28.48 -12.85
CA TRP A 117 25.17 27.85 -13.95
C TRP A 117 25.97 26.76 -14.67
N ALA A 118 27.31 26.76 -14.57
CA ALA A 118 28.16 25.73 -15.14
C ALA A 118 27.98 24.37 -14.44
N THR A 119 27.83 24.38 -13.11
CA THR A 119 27.56 23.18 -12.31
C THR A 119 26.20 22.59 -12.69
N LEU A 120 25.15 23.40 -12.78
CA LEU A 120 23.81 22.94 -13.19
C LEU A 120 23.79 22.37 -14.61
N ARG A 121 24.53 22.98 -15.55
CA ARG A 121 24.71 22.41 -16.90
C ARG A 121 25.43 21.06 -16.88
N ALA A 122 26.48 20.92 -16.08
CA ALA A 122 27.21 19.66 -15.95
C ALA A 122 26.31 18.55 -15.39
N LEU A 123 25.50 18.88 -14.37
CA LEU A 123 24.52 17.99 -13.75
C LEU A 123 23.40 17.56 -14.71
N ALA A 124 22.81 18.50 -15.46
CA ALA A 124 21.78 18.19 -16.46
C ALA A 124 22.34 17.38 -17.64
N THR A 125 23.61 17.60 -18.00
CA THR A 125 24.30 16.82 -19.04
C THR A 125 24.64 15.42 -18.56
N GLU A 126 25.05 15.28 -17.29
CA GLU A 126 25.36 14.00 -16.65
C GLU A 126 24.12 13.10 -16.59
N THR A 127 22.95 13.62 -16.21
CA THR A 127 21.71 12.80 -16.13
C THR A 127 21.36 12.15 -17.47
N GLY A 128 21.53 12.88 -18.57
CA GLY A 128 21.30 12.39 -19.93
C GLY A 128 22.34 11.35 -20.36
N LYS A 129 23.61 11.56 -20.04
CA LYS A 129 24.70 10.59 -20.30
C LYS A 129 24.48 9.29 -19.53
N THR A 130 24.15 9.38 -18.24
CA THR A 130 23.88 8.21 -17.39
C THR A 130 22.66 7.43 -17.86
N ALA A 131 21.63 8.11 -18.38
CA ALA A 131 20.47 7.44 -18.97
C ALA A 131 20.81 6.68 -20.25
N GLU A 132 21.55 7.31 -21.15
CA GLU A 132 21.96 6.70 -22.43
C GLU A 132 22.92 5.53 -22.20
N GLN A 133 23.83 5.67 -21.23
CA GLN A 133 24.67 4.55 -20.80
C GLN A 133 23.83 3.40 -20.25
N PHE A 134 22.86 3.68 -19.37
CA PHE A 134 21.98 2.65 -18.83
C PHE A 134 21.18 1.94 -19.93
N ARG A 135 20.64 2.69 -20.90
CA ARG A 135 19.94 2.14 -22.06
C ARG A 135 20.81 1.18 -22.86
N ARG A 136 22.09 1.53 -23.08
CA ARG A 136 23.05 0.65 -23.79
C ARG A 136 23.42 -0.59 -22.97
N GLU A 137 23.59 -0.44 -21.67
CA GLU A 137 23.92 -1.55 -20.76
C GLU A 137 22.74 -2.53 -20.55
N LYS A 138 21.52 -2.05 -20.79
CA LYS A 138 20.23 -2.76 -20.62
C LYS A 138 19.36 -2.63 -21.87
N SER A 139 19.96 -2.84 -23.04
CA SER A 139 19.26 -2.70 -24.31
C SER A 139 18.08 -3.66 -24.40
N ASP A 140 18.19 -4.84 -23.80
CA ASP A 140 17.10 -5.81 -23.65
C ASP A 140 15.85 -5.21 -23.00
N LEU A 141 16.00 -4.38 -21.96
CA LEU A 141 14.86 -3.70 -21.33
C LEU A 141 14.25 -2.63 -22.21
N ASP A 142 15.06 -1.91 -22.99
CA ASP A 142 14.57 -0.87 -23.90
C ASP A 142 13.85 -1.49 -25.11
N ASP A 143 14.48 -2.50 -25.72
CA ASP A 143 13.98 -3.26 -26.87
C ASP A 143 12.66 -4.00 -26.55
N ASP A 144 12.55 -4.57 -25.34
CA ASP A 144 11.33 -5.25 -24.87
C ASP A 144 10.22 -4.28 -24.43
N GLY A 145 10.43 -2.97 -24.50
CA GLY A 145 9.46 -1.99 -24.01
C GLY A 145 9.26 -2.06 -22.49
N ARG A 146 10.32 -2.34 -21.73
CA ARG A 146 10.35 -2.42 -20.26
C ARG A 146 11.14 -1.28 -19.62
N TYR A 147 11.79 -0.42 -20.40
CA TYR A 147 12.40 0.82 -19.93
C TYR A 147 11.72 2.02 -20.57
N TYR A 148 11.17 2.90 -19.72
CA TYR A 148 10.55 4.14 -20.15
C TYR A 148 11.23 5.33 -19.49
N ARG A 149 11.66 6.28 -20.31
CA ARG A 149 12.21 7.55 -19.85
C ARG A 149 11.33 8.69 -20.31
N PHE A 150 10.84 9.47 -19.35
CA PHE A 150 10.07 10.68 -19.59
C PHE A 150 10.91 11.90 -19.20
N ASN A 151 11.20 12.75 -20.17
CA ASN A 151 12.01 13.95 -19.99
C ASN A 151 11.52 15.06 -20.92
N VAL A 152 11.26 16.24 -20.36
CA VAL A 152 10.90 17.42 -21.15
C VAL A 152 12.16 17.97 -21.82
N ASP A 153 12.41 17.56 -23.07
CA ASP A 153 13.67 17.88 -23.77
C ASP A 153 13.73 19.32 -24.29
N HIS A 154 12.59 20.01 -24.35
CA HIS A 154 12.44 21.35 -24.91
C HIS A 154 11.51 22.23 -24.05
N CYS A 155 11.69 23.54 -24.13
CA CYS A 155 10.94 24.61 -23.46
C CYS A 155 11.21 24.81 -21.95
N LEU A 156 12.19 24.12 -21.37
CA LEU A 156 12.68 24.35 -20.01
C LEU A 156 14.14 24.83 -19.99
N GLU A 157 14.65 25.24 -21.16
CA GLU A 157 16.06 25.58 -21.37
C GLU A 157 16.55 26.78 -20.55
N GLU A 158 15.66 27.71 -20.25
CA GLU A 158 16.00 29.01 -19.65
C GLU A 158 15.45 29.19 -18.24
N ILE A 159 14.75 28.19 -17.69
CA ILE A 159 14.12 28.27 -16.36
C ILE A 159 15.14 27.86 -15.29
N GLY A 160 15.45 28.79 -14.37
CA GLY A 160 16.27 28.52 -13.18
C GLY A 160 15.62 27.54 -12.20
N LEU A 161 16.41 26.94 -11.31
CA LEU A 161 15.89 26.03 -10.26
C LEU A 161 14.95 26.75 -9.28
N GLU A 162 15.12 28.06 -9.16
CA GLU A 162 14.40 28.99 -8.30
C GLU A 162 13.17 29.63 -8.98
N GLU A 163 12.90 29.31 -10.25
CA GLU A 163 11.96 30.05 -11.09
C GLU A 163 10.63 29.31 -11.40
N SER A 164 9.75 30.00 -12.14
CA SER A 164 8.28 29.98 -12.07
C SER A 164 7.52 28.67 -12.39
N LYS A 165 6.41 28.46 -11.66
CA LYS A 165 5.49 27.31 -11.77
C LYS A 165 4.68 27.24 -13.07
N LYS A 166 4.40 28.38 -13.72
CA LYS A 166 3.45 28.45 -14.86
C LYS A 166 4.06 27.92 -16.15
N GLU A 167 5.29 28.30 -16.45
CA GLU A 167 6.05 27.93 -17.63
C GLU A 167 6.39 26.44 -17.58
N ILE A 168 6.79 25.93 -16.40
CA ILE A 168 7.02 24.49 -16.18
C ILE A 168 5.75 23.69 -16.47
N ALA A 169 4.60 24.13 -15.96
CA ALA A 169 3.32 23.47 -16.20
C ALA A 169 2.93 23.50 -17.69
N ALA A 170 3.15 24.61 -18.39
CA ALA A 170 2.85 24.74 -19.81
C ALA A 170 3.75 23.84 -20.68
N ALA A 171 5.06 23.84 -20.43
CA ALA A 171 6.02 22.98 -21.12
C ALA A 171 5.74 21.50 -20.88
N THR A 172 5.45 21.11 -19.63
CA THR A 172 5.08 19.74 -19.26
C THR A 172 3.78 19.31 -19.93
N ARG A 173 2.77 20.18 -19.98
CA ARG A 173 1.50 19.89 -20.67
C ARG A 173 1.74 19.62 -22.16
N ARG A 174 2.49 20.50 -22.83
CA ARG A 174 2.84 20.33 -24.25
C ARG A 174 3.63 19.05 -24.51
N TYR A 175 4.55 18.69 -23.60
CA TYR A 175 5.31 17.45 -23.68
C TYR A 175 4.39 16.22 -23.62
N VAL A 176 3.49 16.16 -22.63
CA VAL A 176 2.54 15.03 -22.44
C VAL A 176 1.52 14.94 -23.58
N GLU A 177 1.08 16.07 -24.13
CA GLU A 177 0.15 16.12 -25.27
C GLU A 177 0.76 15.69 -26.60
N SER A 178 2.09 15.61 -26.70
CA SER A 178 2.73 15.16 -27.92
C SER A 178 2.38 13.68 -28.21
N GLN A 179 2.07 13.37 -29.48
CA GLN A 179 1.64 12.03 -29.87
C GLN A 179 2.67 10.93 -29.55
N ALA A 180 3.96 11.26 -29.59
CA ALA A 180 5.03 10.32 -29.23
C ALA A 180 4.98 9.98 -27.73
N VAL A 181 4.90 11.00 -26.86
CA VAL A 181 4.86 10.83 -25.41
C VAL A 181 3.55 10.19 -24.96
N PHE A 182 2.42 10.56 -25.57
CA PHE A 182 1.13 9.91 -25.32
C PHE A 182 1.20 8.40 -25.60
N ARG A 183 1.73 7.99 -26.76
CA ARG A 183 1.92 6.56 -27.09
C ARG A 183 2.84 5.85 -26.10
N GLN A 184 3.96 6.47 -25.75
CA GLN A 184 4.90 5.93 -24.77
C GLN A 184 4.25 5.78 -23.38
N THR A 185 3.43 6.76 -22.98
CA THR A 185 2.69 6.76 -21.72
C THR A 185 1.65 5.65 -21.69
N GLN A 186 0.88 5.46 -22.78
CA GLN A 186 -0.06 4.34 -22.90
C GLN A 186 0.65 2.98 -22.86
N ALA A 187 1.77 2.83 -23.56
CA ALA A 187 2.55 1.60 -23.53
C ALA A 187 3.04 1.29 -22.10
N CYS A 188 3.63 2.28 -21.42
CA CYS A 188 4.05 2.16 -20.03
C CYS A 188 2.89 1.81 -19.10
N ALA A 189 1.76 2.52 -19.21
CA ALA A 189 0.57 2.27 -18.41
C ALA A 189 0.01 0.87 -18.63
N ASN A 190 -0.01 0.36 -19.87
CA ASN A 190 -0.44 -1.00 -20.18
C ASN A 190 0.48 -2.05 -19.56
N VAL A 191 1.80 -1.83 -19.56
CA VAL A 191 2.76 -2.75 -18.89
C VAL A 191 2.51 -2.78 -17.38
N ILE A 192 2.22 -1.64 -16.76
CA ILE A 192 1.92 -1.55 -15.32
C ILE A 192 0.55 -2.19 -15.02
N ALA A 193 -0.48 -1.86 -15.82
CA ALA A 193 -1.86 -2.30 -15.62
C ALA A 193 -2.05 -3.81 -15.85
N ARG A 194 -1.23 -4.44 -16.70
CA ARG A 194 -1.19 -5.90 -16.88
C ARG A 194 -0.89 -6.67 -15.59
N ARG A 195 -0.53 -6.00 -14.49
CA ARG A 195 -0.14 -6.64 -13.24
C ARG A 195 -0.72 -6.05 -11.96
N GLU A 196 -1.70 -5.15 -12.02
CA GLU A 196 -2.38 -4.72 -10.78
C GLU A 196 -3.33 -5.78 -10.20
N SER A 197 -3.39 -6.98 -10.78
CA SER A 197 -4.06 -8.11 -10.14
C SER A 197 -3.48 -9.46 -10.58
N ALA A 198 -3.28 -10.38 -9.63
CA ALA A 198 -3.06 -11.81 -9.92
C ALA A 198 -4.31 -12.48 -10.55
N PHE A 199 -5.39 -11.72 -10.68
CA PHE A 199 -6.71 -12.14 -11.12
C PHE A 199 -7.27 -11.10 -12.10
N SER A 200 -7.69 -11.45 -13.31
CA SER A 200 -8.42 -10.56 -14.23
C SER A 200 -9.69 -9.95 -13.62
N SER A 201 -10.25 -10.54 -12.55
CA SER A 201 -11.43 -10.01 -11.85
C SER A 201 -11.49 -10.43 -10.38
N VAL A 202 -12.08 -9.60 -9.53
CA VAL A 202 -12.37 -9.91 -8.12
C VAL A 202 -13.87 -9.78 -7.87
N PHE A 203 -14.46 -10.82 -7.31
CA PHE A 203 -15.88 -10.93 -6.98
C PHE A 203 -16.04 -10.91 -5.47
N TRP A 204 -16.54 -9.80 -4.92
CA TRP A 204 -16.87 -9.68 -3.50
C TRP A 204 -18.34 -10.02 -3.28
N LEU A 205 -18.61 -11.05 -2.50
CA LEU A 205 -19.93 -11.62 -2.24
C LEU A 205 -20.31 -11.46 -0.76
N ASP A 206 -21.57 -11.12 -0.52
CA ASP A 206 -22.11 -10.92 0.83
C ASP A 206 -22.71 -12.22 1.37
N GLY A 207 -21.96 -12.90 2.24
CA GLY A 207 -22.30 -14.21 2.79
C GLY A 207 -23.20 -14.19 4.03
N ARG A 208 -23.70 -13.01 4.46
CA ARG A 208 -24.45 -12.88 5.72
C ARG A 208 -25.74 -13.71 5.78
N SER A 209 -26.38 -13.95 4.63
CA SER A 209 -27.50 -14.90 4.47
C SER A 209 -27.59 -15.38 3.02
N GLU A 210 -28.39 -16.43 2.77
CA GLU A 210 -28.54 -16.99 1.42
C GLU A 210 -29.04 -15.95 0.40
N ASP A 211 -30.01 -15.11 0.79
CA ASP A 211 -30.59 -14.10 -0.09
C ASP A 211 -29.57 -13.01 -0.45
N HIS A 212 -28.78 -12.54 0.52
CA HIS A 212 -27.72 -11.56 0.27
C HIS A 212 -26.65 -12.13 -0.66
N LEU A 213 -26.29 -13.41 -0.48
CA LEU A 213 -25.32 -14.09 -1.32
C LEU A 213 -25.84 -14.18 -2.77
N LYS A 214 -27.07 -14.66 -2.96
CA LYS A 214 -27.71 -14.75 -4.28
C LYS A 214 -27.80 -13.41 -4.99
N HIS A 215 -28.24 -12.36 -4.30
CA HIS A 215 -28.31 -11.02 -4.89
C HIS A 215 -26.93 -10.46 -5.22
N SER A 216 -25.93 -10.66 -4.36
CA SER A 216 -24.55 -10.22 -4.63
C SER A 216 -23.97 -10.92 -5.86
N LEU A 217 -24.16 -12.24 -6.00
CA LEU A 217 -23.78 -13.02 -7.18
C LEU A 217 -24.49 -12.53 -8.44
N ALA A 218 -25.82 -12.39 -8.40
CA ALA A 218 -26.61 -11.95 -9.54
C ALA A 218 -26.20 -10.56 -10.04
N SER A 219 -25.74 -9.66 -9.15
CA SER A 219 -25.28 -8.32 -9.52
C SER A 219 -24.11 -8.33 -10.52
N TYR A 220 -23.26 -9.36 -10.49
CA TYR A 220 -22.11 -9.50 -11.40
C TYR A 220 -22.51 -9.97 -12.80
N ALA A 221 -23.73 -10.48 -12.99
CA ALA A 221 -24.21 -10.91 -14.31
C ALA A 221 -24.28 -9.76 -15.32
N SER A 222 -24.39 -8.50 -14.87
CA SER A 222 -24.29 -7.32 -15.74
C SER A 222 -22.86 -7.02 -16.20
N LYS A 223 -21.85 -7.45 -15.43
CA LYS A 223 -20.43 -7.15 -15.64
C LYS A 223 -19.69 -8.19 -16.50
N ILE A 224 -20.25 -9.39 -16.65
CA ILE A 224 -19.71 -10.45 -17.53
C ILE A 224 -20.04 -10.08 -18.99
N PRO A 225 -19.18 -10.33 -20.00
CA PRO A 225 -19.52 -10.03 -21.40
C PRO A 225 -20.78 -10.76 -21.91
N HIS A 226 -21.62 -10.08 -22.71
CA HIS A 226 -22.84 -10.65 -23.31
C HIS A 226 -22.60 -11.91 -24.15
N SER A 227 -21.43 -12.04 -24.77
CA SER A 227 -21.06 -13.24 -25.53
C SER A 227 -20.80 -14.45 -24.64
N GLN A 228 -20.66 -14.25 -23.33
CA GLN A 228 -20.26 -15.27 -22.39
C GLN A 228 -21.39 -15.73 -21.47
N ILE A 229 -22.44 -14.92 -21.25
CA ILE A 229 -23.68 -15.33 -20.57
C ILE A 229 -24.89 -14.72 -21.30
N LEU A 230 -25.96 -15.50 -21.44
CA LEU A 230 -27.09 -15.17 -22.33
C LEU A 230 -28.01 -14.08 -21.77
N ASN A 231 -28.05 -13.95 -20.44
CA ASN A 231 -28.74 -12.95 -19.64
C ASN A 231 -29.93 -12.21 -20.30
N SER A 232 -31.09 -12.88 -20.35
CA SER A 232 -32.34 -12.40 -20.97
C SER A 232 -33.04 -11.24 -20.22
N ASN A 233 -32.47 -10.75 -19.11
CA ASN A 233 -33.12 -9.76 -18.22
C ASN A 233 -32.11 -8.75 -17.62
N ARG A 234 -31.15 -8.27 -18.42
CA ARG A 234 -30.09 -7.33 -17.96
C ARG A 234 -30.58 -5.95 -17.50
N ASP A 235 -31.70 -5.49 -18.05
CA ASP A 235 -32.15 -4.11 -17.88
C ASP A 235 -33.20 -3.94 -16.76
N ALA A 236 -33.55 -5.02 -16.06
CA ALA A 236 -34.47 -4.99 -14.94
C ALA A 236 -33.90 -5.76 -13.74
N PRO A 237 -33.98 -5.21 -12.51
CA PRO A 237 -33.63 -5.98 -11.31
C PRO A 237 -34.49 -7.26 -11.27
N PRO A 238 -33.93 -8.41 -10.87
CA PRO A 238 -34.69 -9.64 -10.82
C PRO A 238 -35.87 -9.47 -9.84
N THR A 239 -37.09 -9.51 -10.39
CA THR A 239 -38.33 -9.23 -9.65
C THR A 239 -38.92 -10.44 -8.93
N SER A 240 -38.38 -11.64 -9.16
CA SER A 240 -38.78 -12.89 -8.49
C SER A 240 -37.57 -13.73 -8.10
N ASN A 241 -37.73 -14.54 -7.03
CA ASN A 241 -36.66 -15.39 -6.51
C ASN A 241 -36.19 -16.44 -7.54
N ASP A 242 -37.10 -16.95 -8.37
CA ASP A 242 -36.79 -17.90 -9.46
C ASP A 242 -35.88 -17.26 -10.54
N ASN A 243 -36.07 -15.98 -10.83
CA ASN A 243 -35.21 -15.24 -11.76
C ASN A 243 -33.80 -15.03 -11.15
N VAL A 244 -33.71 -14.74 -9.85
CA VAL A 244 -32.41 -14.62 -9.16
C VAL A 244 -31.64 -15.94 -9.23
N ASN A 245 -32.29 -17.07 -8.91
CA ASN A 245 -31.66 -18.39 -8.92
C ASN A 245 -31.12 -18.78 -10.31
N ALA A 246 -31.88 -18.48 -11.37
CA ALA A 246 -31.44 -18.74 -12.76
C ALA A 246 -30.18 -17.92 -13.12
N VAL A 247 -30.17 -16.63 -12.77
CA VAL A 247 -29.01 -15.75 -13.01
C VAL A 247 -27.79 -16.21 -12.20
N VAL A 248 -27.98 -16.60 -10.93
CA VAL A 248 -26.92 -17.14 -10.09
C VAL A 248 -26.31 -18.39 -10.73
N ALA A 249 -27.14 -19.32 -11.23
CA ALA A 249 -26.66 -20.51 -11.91
C ALA A 249 -25.85 -20.17 -13.18
N GLU A 250 -26.25 -19.18 -13.97
CA GLU A 250 -25.48 -18.71 -15.14
C GLU A 250 -24.10 -18.17 -14.74
N VAL A 251 -24.04 -17.35 -13.69
CA VAL A 251 -22.79 -16.78 -13.18
C VAL A 251 -21.85 -17.88 -12.65
N LEU A 252 -22.37 -18.83 -11.86
CA LEU A 252 -21.59 -19.94 -11.35
C LEU A 252 -21.08 -20.85 -12.48
N ASN A 253 -21.92 -21.14 -13.47
CA ASN A 253 -21.51 -21.91 -14.66
C ASN A 253 -20.44 -21.18 -15.49
N TRP A 254 -20.49 -19.85 -15.55
CA TRP A 254 -19.46 -19.05 -16.20
C TRP A 254 -18.14 -19.08 -15.42
N LEU A 255 -18.18 -18.95 -14.08
CA LEU A 255 -17.01 -19.07 -13.21
C LEU A 255 -16.36 -20.45 -13.28
N ALA A 256 -17.17 -21.50 -13.42
CA ALA A 256 -16.72 -22.90 -13.46
C ALA A 256 -16.15 -23.35 -14.82
N ARG A 257 -16.00 -22.45 -15.81
CA ARG A 257 -15.46 -22.82 -17.12
C ARG A 257 -13.96 -23.16 -17.01
N PRO A 258 -13.47 -24.24 -17.67
CA PRO A 258 -12.06 -24.62 -17.59
C PRO A 258 -11.07 -23.56 -18.10
N ASP A 259 -11.50 -22.68 -18.99
CA ASP A 259 -10.73 -21.57 -19.55
C ASP A 259 -10.87 -20.25 -18.76
N ASN A 260 -11.66 -20.25 -17.68
CA ASN A 260 -11.94 -19.08 -16.85
C ASN A 260 -11.41 -19.29 -15.43
N THR A 261 -10.10 -19.13 -15.25
CA THR A 261 -9.41 -19.43 -13.98
C THR A 261 -8.75 -18.21 -13.33
N ASP A 262 -8.66 -17.09 -14.04
CA ASP A 262 -7.98 -15.87 -13.59
C ASP A 262 -8.89 -14.97 -12.74
N TRP A 263 -9.76 -15.50 -11.88
CA TRP A 263 -10.61 -14.69 -10.99
C TRP A 263 -10.33 -14.99 -9.53
N LEU A 264 -10.67 -14.05 -8.63
CA LEU A 264 -10.72 -14.26 -7.18
C LEU A 264 -12.16 -14.10 -6.68
N LEU A 265 -12.66 -15.07 -5.93
CA LEU A 265 -13.99 -15.05 -5.31
C LEU A 265 -13.85 -14.89 -3.80
N ILE A 266 -14.37 -13.79 -3.27
CA ILE A 266 -14.34 -13.47 -1.84
C ILE A 266 -15.76 -13.62 -1.29
N PHE A 267 -15.99 -14.61 -0.45
CA PHE A 267 -17.20 -14.74 0.35
C PHE A 267 -16.97 -14.07 1.70
N ASP A 268 -17.64 -12.94 1.93
CA ASP A 268 -17.44 -12.15 3.15
C ASP A 268 -18.59 -12.38 4.15
N ASN A 269 -18.28 -12.54 5.44
CA ASN A 269 -19.24 -12.70 6.54
C ASN A 269 -20.12 -13.97 6.45
N VAL A 270 -19.53 -15.12 6.12
CA VAL A 270 -20.24 -16.41 6.07
C VAL A 270 -20.41 -16.96 7.48
N ASP A 271 -21.36 -16.41 8.23
CA ASP A 271 -21.50 -16.68 9.67
C ASP A 271 -22.73 -17.54 10.03
N GLN A 272 -23.53 -17.94 9.05
CA GLN A 272 -24.73 -18.77 9.23
C GLN A 272 -24.60 -20.06 8.42
N ASP A 273 -24.67 -21.24 9.05
CA ASP A 273 -24.66 -22.53 8.33
C ASP A 273 -25.48 -23.62 9.07
N PHE A 274 -25.92 -24.61 8.28
CA PHE A 274 -27.11 -25.48 8.39
C PHE A 274 -27.37 -26.18 9.73
N ASP A 275 -26.33 -26.40 10.55
CA ASP A 275 -26.47 -27.13 11.82
C ASP A 275 -26.95 -26.25 13.01
N GLN A 276 -27.17 -24.95 12.81
CA GLN A 276 -27.88 -24.10 13.77
C GLN A 276 -29.38 -24.09 13.43
N GLY A 277 -30.10 -25.06 13.97
CA GLY A 277 -31.52 -25.24 13.68
C GLY A 277 -32.35 -23.97 13.88
N GLY A 278 -33.17 -23.65 12.87
CA GLY A 278 -34.42 -22.90 13.04
C GLY A 278 -34.46 -21.43 12.66
N GLU A 279 -33.37 -20.80 12.19
CA GLU A 279 -33.40 -19.39 11.77
C GLU A 279 -33.52 -19.19 10.25
N MET A 280 -34.23 -18.13 9.83
CA MET A 280 -34.29 -17.71 8.42
C MET A 280 -32.91 -17.24 7.96
N GLY A 281 -32.42 -17.74 6.82
CA GLY A 281 -31.19 -17.25 6.18
C GLY A 281 -30.00 -18.21 6.20
N VAL A 282 -30.12 -19.35 6.88
CA VAL A 282 -29.10 -20.41 6.97
C VAL A 282 -28.92 -21.15 5.63
N TYR A 283 -27.68 -21.32 5.15
CA TYR A 283 -27.39 -22.02 3.90
C TYR A 283 -26.06 -22.76 3.90
N ASP A 284 -25.94 -23.70 2.95
CA ASP A 284 -24.70 -24.42 2.68
C ASP A 284 -23.90 -23.71 1.59
N ILE A 285 -22.82 -23.04 1.97
CA ILE A 285 -21.92 -22.32 1.06
C ILE A 285 -21.35 -23.21 -0.05
N ARG A 286 -21.22 -24.53 0.18
CA ARG A 286 -20.68 -25.47 -0.82
C ARG A 286 -21.49 -25.52 -2.10
N ARG A 287 -22.78 -25.14 -2.05
CA ARG A 287 -23.67 -25.03 -3.22
C ARG A 287 -23.31 -23.88 -4.16
N TYR A 288 -22.47 -22.96 -3.71
CA TYR A 288 -22.10 -21.74 -4.44
C TYR A 288 -20.62 -21.72 -4.86
N LEU A 289 -19.89 -22.83 -4.67
CA LEU A 289 -18.49 -22.94 -5.09
C LEU A 289 -18.42 -23.34 -6.58
N PRO A 290 -17.80 -22.55 -7.45
CA PRO A 290 -17.70 -22.84 -8.88
C PRO A 290 -16.56 -23.84 -9.17
N GLY A 291 -16.78 -25.12 -8.84
CA GLY A 291 -15.87 -26.23 -9.17
C GLY A 291 -14.54 -26.23 -8.39
N ASP A 292 -13.55 -26.96 -8.92
CA ASP A 292 -12.29 -27.30 -8.23
C ASP A 292 -11.15 -26.27 -8.42
N HIS A 293 -11.45 -25.07 -8.95
CA HIS A 293 -10.46 -24.01 -9.17
C HIS A 293 -10.32 -23.11 -7.93
N VAL A 294 -9.08 -22.82 -7.50
CA VAL A 294 -8.73 -22.63 -6.08
C VAL A 294 -8.61 -21.15 -5.64
N SER A 295 -9.05 -20.20 -6.44
CA SER A 295 -8.86 -18.77 -6.14
C SER A 295 -10.02 -18.21 -5.32
N MET A 296 -10.16 -18.69 -4.08
CA MET A 296 -11.26 -18.31 -3.18
C MET A 296 -10.76 -17.85 -1.81
N LEU A 297 -11.45 -16.88 -1.22
CA LEU A 297 -11.26 -16.43 0.16
C LEU A 297 -12.61 -16.40 0.87
N ILE A 298 -12.68 -16.99 2.06
CA ILE A 298 -13.88 -16.98 2.89
C ILE A 298 -13.54 -16.28 4.21
N THR A 299 -14.30 -15.25 4.59
CA THR A 299 -14.27 -14.68 5.94
C THR A 299 -15.47 -15.20 6.73
N THR A 300 -15.22 -15.67 7.94
CA THR A 300 -16.23 -16.37 8.74
C THR A 300 -15.82 -16.44 10.20
N ARG A 301 -16.81 -16.45 11.09
CA ARG A 301 -16.68 -16.79 12.53
C ARG A 301 -16.86 -18.29 12.80
N LEU A 302 -17.26 -19.07 11.79
CA LEU A 302 -17.54 -20.50 11.90
C LEU A 302 -16.25 -21.33 11.76
N ALA A 303 -15.68 -21.74 12.89
CA ALA A 303 -14.46 -22.56 12.90
C ALA A 303 -14.53 -23.83 12.04
N ARG A 304 -15.73 -24.43 11.87
CA ARG A 304 -15.93 -25.63 11.05
C ARG A 304 -15.66 -25.43 9.56
N LEU A 305 -15.80 -24.21 9.03
CA LEU A 305 -15.50 -23.93 7.62
C LEU A 305 -14.01 -24.04 7.30
N ALA A 306 -13.14 -24.12 8.30
CA ALA A 306 -11.73 -24.45 8.15
C ALA A 306 -11.50 -25.81 7.47
N GLN A 307 -12.50 -26.70 7.43
CA GLN A 307 -12.38 -27.98 6.70
C GLN A 307 -12.42 -27.82 5.17
N LEU A 308 -12.84 -26.65 4.67
CA LEU A 308 -12.95 -26.39 3.22
C LEU A 308 -11.59 -26.09 2.57
N GLY A 309 -10.54 -25.79 3.34
CA GLY A 309 -9.22 -25.49 2.79
C GLY A 309 -8.25 -24.94 3.82
N ASP A 310 -7.17 -24.32 3.36
CA ASP A 310 -6.22 -23.64 4.23
C ASP A 310 -6.91 -22.49 4.99
N TRP A 311 -6.67 -22.44 6.29
CA TRP A 311 -7.28 -21.44 7.16
C TRP A 311 -6.21 -20.59 7.86
N ARG A 312 -6.59 -19.37 8.20
CA ARG A 312 -5.79 -18.49 9.04
C ARG A 312 -6.66 -17.86 10.10
N GLN A 313 -6.46 -18.28 11.34
CA GLN A 313 -7.14 -17.68 12.48
C GLN A 313 -6.54 -16.29 12.73
N LEU A 314 -7.41 -15.28 12.79
CA LEU A 314 -7.02 -13.95 13.22
C LEU A 314 -6.99 -13.91 14.74
N SER A 315 -5.87 -13.46 15.30
CA SER A 315 -5.70 -13.27 16.74
C SER A 315 -5.90 -11.80 17.11
N LYS A 316 -6.09 -11.56 18.41
CA LYS A 316 -5.93 -10.23 19.02
C LYS A 316 -4.55 -9.66 18.66
N VAL A 317 -4.47 -8.34 18.58
CA VAL A 317 -3.18 -7.66 18.38
C VAL A 317 -2.41 -7.63 19.69
N ASP A 318 -1.08 -7.66 19.59
CA ASP A 318 -0.22 -7.50 20.76
C ASP A 318 -0.28 -6.07 21.33
N GLU A 319 0.38 -5.86 22.46
CA GLU A 319 0.38 -4.58 23.16
C GLU A 319 1.04 -3.46 22.32
N GLU A 320 2.10 -3.77 21.57
CA GLU A 320 2.82 -2.79 20.75
C GLU A 320 1.92 -2.27 19.63
N LEU A 321 1.29 -3.17 18.88
CA LEU A 321 0.36 -2.84 17.82
C LEU A 321 -0.93 -2.22 18.37
N SER A 322 -1.39 -2.62 19.56
CA SER A 322 -2.50 -1.98 20.26
C SER A 322 -2.24 -0.50 20.51
N LYS A 323 -1.05 -0.18 21.07
CA LYS A 323 -0.61 1.22 21.28
C LYS A 323 -0.49 1.98 19.96
N ALA A 324 0.00 1.34 18.90
CA ALA A 324 0.14 1.97 17.60
C ALA A 324 -1.22 2.31 16.96
N ILE A 325 -2.18 1.38 16.99
CA ILE A 325 -3.56 1.60 16.51
C ILE A 325 -4.21 2.74 17.31
N PHE A 326 -4.09 2.68 18.63
CA PHE A 326 -4.65 3.67 19.53
C PHE A 326 -4.07 5.06 19.27
N LYS A 327 -2.74 5.20 19.25
CA LYS A 327 -2.03 6.46 18.95
C LYS A 327 -2.46 7.05 17.61
N ARG A 328 -2.57 6.23 16.57
CA ARG A 328 -2.97 6.66 15.23
C ARG A 328 -4.38 7.24 15.20
N ARG A 329 -5.32 6.64 15.93
CA ARG A 329 -6.71 7.11 15.97
C ARG A 329 -6.92 8.25 16.96
N TYR A 330 -6.23 8.22 18.11
CA TYR A 330 -6.30 9.25 19.13
C TYR A 330 -5.59 10.55 18.70
N GLY A 331 -4.53 10.45 17.89
CA GLY A 331 -3.73 11.58 17.42
C GLY A 331 -2.57 11.95 18.35
N ARG A 332 -2.42 11.26 19.48
CA ARG A 332 -1.32 11.41 20.44
C ARG A 332 -1.09 10.10 21.20
N GLU A 333 0.02 10.01 21.93
CA GLU A 333 0.27 8.86 22.80
C GLU A 333 -0.71 8.83 23.97
N LEU A 334 -1.23 7.63 24.26
CA LEU A 334 -1.98 7.38 25.48
C LEU A 334 -0.99 7.38 26.64
N VAL A 335 -1.29 8.15 27.69
CA VAL A 335 -0.52 8.11 28.94
C VAL A 335 -0.78 6.75 29.57
N LEU A 336 0.28 5.97 29.79
CA LEU A 336 0.20 4.62 30.36
C LEU A 336 0.32 4.64 31.90
N ASP A 337 -0.47 5.52 32.53
CA ASP A 337 -0.75 5.44 33.95
C ASP A 337 -1.74 4.29 34.24
N GLU A 338 -2.20 4.17 35.49
CA GLU A 338 -3.13 3.11 35.91
C GLU A 338 -4.38 3.05 35.01
N ALA A 339 -4.98 4.21 34.70
CA ALA A 339 -6.17 4.30 33.86
C ALA A 339 -5.88 3.97 32.38
N GLY A 340 -4.72 4.40 31.85
CA GLY A 340 -4.32 4.07 30.48
C GLY A 340 -4.01 2.58 30.28
N GLN A 341 -3.37 1.95 31.25
CA GLN A 341 -3.12 0.50 31.25
C GLN A 341 -4.44 -0.29 31.37
N GLU A 342 -5.31 0.13 32.28
CA GLU A 342 -6.64 -0.46 32.44
C GLU A 342 -7.47 -0.32 31.16
N LEU A 343 -7.44 0.85 30.51
CA LEU A 343 -8.13 1.07 29.24
C LEU A 343 -7.66 0.09 28.16
N LEU A 344 -6.35 -0.06 27.96
CA LEU A 344 -5.84 -1.02 26.97
C LEU A 344 -6.21 -2.46 27.30
N SER A 345 -6.22 -2.81 28.60
CA SER A 345 -6.67 -4.13 29.06
C SER A 345 -8.14 -4.37 28.74
N LEU A 346 -9.02 -3.39 28.98
CA LEU A 346 -10.46 -3.49 28.70
C LEU A 346 -10.76 -3.64 27.19
N LEU A 347 -9.90 -3.06 26.34
CA LEU A 347 -10.03 -3.13 24.88
C LEU A 347 -9.48 -4.44 24.30
N ASP A 348 -8.81 -5.24 25.13
CA ASP A 348 -8.48 -6.66 24.89
C ASP A 348 -7.78 -6.95 23.56
N GLY A 349 -6.95 -6.00 23.10
CA GLY A 349 -6.23 -6.10 21.83
C GLY A 349 -7.13 -6.24 20.59
N LEU A 350 -8.40 -5.82 20.66
CA LEU A 350 -9.30 -5.82 19.50
C LEU A 350 -9.13 -4.52 18.69
N PRO A 351 -8.66 -4.57 17.42
CA PRO A 351 -8.39 -3.38 16.62
C PRO A 351 -9.56 -2.41 16.51
N LEU A 352 -10.78 -2.92 16.41
CA LEU A 352 -11.98 -2.10 16.30
C LEU A 352 -12.32 -1.39 17.61
N ALA A 353 -12.27 -2.09 18.75
CA ALA A 353 -12.50 -1.49 20.07
C ALA A 353 -11.46 -0.39 20.36
N LEU A 354 -10.18 -0.69 20.10
CA LEU A 354 -9.08 0.27 20.20
C LEU A 354 -9.33 1.53 19.36
N ALA A 355 -9.73 1.36 18.09
CA ALA A 355 -9.98 2.47 17.19
C ALA A 355 -11.20 3.31 17.59
N GLN A 356 -12.27 2.66 18.09
CA GLN A 356 -13.47 3.33 18.57
C GLN A 356 -13.18 4.15 19.83
N ALA A 357 -12.57 3.54 20.85
CA ALA A 357 -12.22 4.21 22.10
C ALA A 357 -11.28 5.40 21.88
N ALA A 358 -10.23 5.21 21.07
CA ALA A 358 -9.28 6.25 20.72
C ALA A 358 -9.94 7.42 19.97
N SER A 359 -10.83 7.13 19.02
CA SER A 359 -11.59 8.16 18.30
C SER A 359 -12.51 8.91 19.25
N TYR A 360 -13.25 8.20 20.11
CA TYR A 360 -14.16 8.81 21.06
C TYR A 360 -13.46 9.77 22.02
N LEU A 361 -12.34 9.36 22.63
CA LEU A 361 -11.52 10.21 23.49
C LEU A 361 -11.01 11.46 22.76
N ARG A 362 -10.66 11.32 21.47
CA ARG A 362 -10.18 12.45 20.66
C ARG A 362 -11.26 13.50 20.45
N GLU A 363 -12.48 13.06 20.13
CA GLU A 363 -13.60 13.95 19.81
C GLU A 363 -14.18 14.58 21.08
N THR A 364 -14.41 13.79 22.13
CA THR A 364 -15.02 14.27 23.38
C THR A 364 -14.06 14.99 24.33
N LYS A 365 -12.75 14.89 24.07
CA LYS A 365 -11.67 15.43 24.93
C LYS A 365 -11.65 14.85 26.34
N LEU A 366 -12.36 13.75 26.60
CA LEU A 366 -12.27 13.04 27.86
C LEU A 366 -10.85 12.46 28.07
N ASP A 367 -10.51 12.25 29.33
CA ASP A 367 -9.32 11.49 29.71
C ASP A 367 -9.63 9.99 29.83
N ALA A 368 -8.57 9.19 29.96
CA ALA A 368 -8.68 7.74 30.06
C ALA A 368 -9.49 7.32 31.29
N THR A 369 -9.31 8.01 32.42
CA THR A 369 -10.04 7.75 33.67
C THR A 369 -11.55 7.89 33.51
N ALA A 370 -12.01 8.99 32.90
CA ALA A 370 -13.43 9.24 32.65
C ALA A 370 -14.01 8.21 31.68
N TYR A 371 -13.25 7.84 30.65
CA TYR A 371 -13.68 6.83 29.67
C TYR A 371 -13.76 5.43 30.27
N VAL A 372 -12.79 5.02 31.08
CA VAL A 372 -12.82 3.72 31.79
C VAL A 372 -14.05 3.63 32.69
N ARG A 373 -14.41 4.70 33.41
CA ARG A 373 -15.64 4.74 34.22
C ARG A 373 -16.88 4.57 33.35
N LEU A 374 -16.96 5.31 32.24
CA LEU A 374 -18.08 5.23 31.29
C LEU A 374 -18.21 3.83 30.68
N TYR A 375 -17.08 3.25 30.28
CA TYR A 375 -17.02 1.90 29.74
C TYR A 375 -17.57 0.87 30.75
N LYS A 376 -17.12 0.91 32.01
CA LYS A 376 -17.58 -0.02 33.05
C LYS A 376 -19.08 0.13 33.34
N GLN A 377 -19.60 1.35 33.36
CA GLN A 377 -21.04 1.58 33.55
C GLN A 377 -21.85 0.95 32.40
N GLN A 378 -21.43 1.18 31.16
CA GLN A 378 -22.08 0.61 29.97
C GLN A 378 -21.96 -0.90 29.90
N TRP A 379 -20.81 -1.43 30.33
CA TRP A 379 -20.60 -2.87 30.49
C TRP A 379 -21.64 -3.47 31.44
N ASP A 380 -21.80 -2.90 32.63
CA ASP A 380 -22.75 -3.38 33.63
C ASP A 380 -24.20 -3.31 33.14
N GLU A 381 -24.55 -2.28 32.36
CA GLU A 381 -25.87 -2.15 31.71
C GLU A 381 -26.11 -3.24 30.67
N LEU A 382 -25.13 -3.49 29.79
CA LEU A 382 -25.19 -4.53 28.76
C LEU A 382 -25.23 -5.95 29.35
N VAL A 383 -24.50 -6.21 30.42
CA VAL A 383 -24.51 -7.53 31.09
C VAL A 383 -25.84 -7.76 31.82
N ARG A 384 -26.49 -6.70 32.33
CA ARG A 384 -27.79 -6.82 33.02
C ARG A 384 -28.98 -6.93 32.06
N SER A 385 -28.92 -6.34 30.87
CA SER A 385 -30.03 -6.36 29.89
C SER A 385 -30.15 -7.67 29.10
N ASP A 386 -29.09 -8.48 29.06
CA ASP A 386 -29.00 -9.70 28.24
C ASP A 386 -29.64 -10.94 28.88
N GLY A 387 -30.32 -10.81 30.02
CA GLY A 387 -31.04 -11.90 30.67
C GLY A 387 -32.19 -12.50 29.84
N GLU A 388 -32.61 -11.85 28.74
CA GLU A 388 -33.80 -12.25 27.97
C GLU A 388 -33.64 -12.28 26.43
N ALA A 389 -32.47 -11.96 25.85
CA ALA A 389 -32.29 -12.03 24.39
C ALA A 389 -30.87 -12.43 24.00
N ARG A 390 -30.72 -13.51 23.22
CA ARG A 390 -29.45 -13.89 22.58
C ARG A 390 -29.01 -12.80 21.61
N SER A 391 -28.15 -11.90 22.07
CA SER A 391 -27.55 -10.87 21.23
C SER A 391 -26.40 -11.47 20.40
N PRO A 392 -26.24 -11.10 19.11
CA PRO A 392 -25.08 -11.49 18.29
C PRO A 392 -23.71 -11.06 18.85
N LEU A 393 -23.69 -10.30 19.95
CA LEU A 393 -22.51 -9.79 20.65
C LEU A 393 -21.95 -10.76 21.71
N GLU A 394 -22.59 -11.91 21.94
CA GLU A 394 -22.09 -12.95 22.87
C GLU A 394 -20.73 -13.56 22.47
N GLU A 395 -20.31 -13.39 21.21
CA GLU A 395 -19.14 -14.09 20.65
C GLU A 395 -17.77 -13.44 20.95
N TYR A 396 -17.74 -12.23 21.53
CA TYR A 396 -16.52 -11.70 22.12
C TYR A 396 -16.56 -11.98 23.62
N GLU A 397 -15.68 -12.86 24.12
CA GLU A 397 -15.56 -13.22 25.55
C GLU A 397 -15.58 -11.98 26.48
N GLN A 398 -15.12 -10.83 25.98
CA GLN A 398 -15.06 -9.57 26.72
C GLN A 398 -15.91 -8.43 26.13
N ARG A 399 -16.86 -8.70 25.20
CA ARG A 399 -17.85 -7.80 24.54
C ARG A 399 -17.38 -6.36 24.24
N SER A 400 -16.08 -6.13 24.13
CA SER A 400 -15.50 -4.80 24.26
C SER A 400 -15.82 -3.89 23.09
N VAL A 401 -15.95 -4.46 21.89
CA VAL A 401 -16.47 -3.75 20.70
C VAL A 401 -17.91 -3.29 20.91
N GLY A 402 -18.77 -4.14 21.50
CA GLY A 402 -20.16 -3.80 21.79
C GLY A 402 -20.25 -2.65 22.81
N THR A 403 -19.42 -2.70 23.84
CA THR A 403 -19.36 -1.66 24.87
C THR A 403 -18.80 -0.34 24.33
N THR A 404 -17.71 -0.35 23.55
CA THR A 404 -17.18 0.89 22.95
C THR A 404 -18.15 1.52 21.95
N TRP A 405 -18.92 0.69 21.23
CA TRP A 405 -19.99 1.15 20.35
C TRP A 405 -21.13 1.79 21.14
N MET A 406 -21.63 1.14 22.20
CA MET A 406 -22.69 1.68 23.07
C MET A 406 -22.29 3.00 23.71
N VAL A 407 -21.09 3.09 24.26
CA VAL A 407 -20.52 4.35 24.79
C VAL A 407 -20.63 5.49 23.77
N SER A 408 -20.33 5.20 22.51
CA SER A 408 -20.39 6.19 21.43
C SER A 408 -21.84 6.52 21.03
N PHE A 409 -22.71 5.50 20.98
CA PHE A 409 -24.11 5.64 20.62
C PHE A 409 -24.90 6.47 21.62
N GLU A 410 -24.73 6.20 22.92
CA GLU A 410 -25.43 6.93 23.97
C GLU A 410 -25.05 8.41 24.00
N ALA A 411 -23.78 8.73 23.76
CA ALA A 411 -23.29 10.10 23.69
C ALA A 411 -23.85 10.93 22.52
N ILE A 412 -24.48 10.29 21.52
CA ILE A 412 -25.15 10.95 20.38
C ILE A 412 -26.67 10.99 20.59
N ARG A 413 -27.21 10.10 21.42
CA ARG A 413 -28.64 10.01 21.73
C ARG A 413 -29.10 11.17 22.63
N ASP A 414 -28.20 11.62 23.52
CA ASP A 414 -28.35 12.80 24.37
C ASP A 414 -27.89 14.07 23.63
#